data_AF-A0A1F9YQD6-F1
#
_entry.id   AF-A0A1F9YQD6-F1
#
_cell.length_a   1.000
_cell.length_b   1.000
_cell.length_c   1.000
_cell.angle_alpha   90.00
_cell.angle_beta   90.00
_cell.angle_gamma   90.00
#
_symmetry.space_group_name_H-M   'P 1'
#
loop_
_entity.id
_entity.type
_entity.pdbx_description
1 polymer ?
#
loop_
_entity_poly.entity_id
_entity_poly.type
_entity_poly.pdbx_seq_one_letter_code
_entity_poly.pdbx_strand_id
1 'polypeptide(L)' 'MGADLMPERLSEHPILAYLTFVMPMLLLLLGIVFSANVVMLIIVAAWLGVALVILFLPVSSDNGSSS' A
#
# COMPACT_ATOMS: atom_id res chain seq x y z
N MET A 1 -23.65 -9.56 0.16
CA MET A 1 -22.22 -9.91 0.14
C MET A 1 -21.50 -8.76 -0.54
N GLY A 2 -21.28 -7.68 0.21
CA GLY A 2 -20.75 -6.41 -0.28
C GLY A 2 -19.35 -6.20 0.27
N ALA A 3 -18.49 -5.64 -0.58
CA ALA A 3 -17.08 -5.43 -0.38
C ALA A 3 -16.80 -4.20 0.49
N ASP A 4 -16.70 -4.38 1.81
CA ASP A 4 -16.39 -3.28 2.75
C ASP A 4 -15.15 -3.61 3.60
N LEU A 5 -14.07 -4.06 2.95
CA LEU A 5 -12.75 -4.22 3.58
C LEU A 5 -11.71 -3.30 2.93
N MET A 6 -12.12 -2.09 2.52
CA MET A 6 -11.16 -1.01 2.33
C MET A 6 -11.20 -0.15 3.59
N PRO A 7 -10.08 0.03 4.32
CA PRO A 7 -10.07 0.89 5.50
C PRO A 7 -10.59 2.27 5.11
N GLU A 8 -11.59 2.79 5.84
CA GLU A 8 -12.36 4.01 5.55
C GLU A 8 -11.49 5.16 5.00
N ARG A 9 -10.29 5.31 5.57
CA ARG A 9 -9.26 6.33 5.25
C ARG A 9 -8.70 6.27 3.83
N LEU A 10 -8.73 5.10 3.20
CA LEU A 10 -8.23 4.88 1.84
C LEU A 10 -9.28 5.26 0.79
N SER A 11 -10.56 5.18 1.17
CA SER A 11 -11.69 5.66 0.35
C SER A 11 -11.78 7.19 0.32
N GLU A 12 -11.39 7.86 1.43
CA GLU A 12 -11.36 9.32 1.54
C GLU A 12 -10.28 9.96 0.65
N HIS A 13 -9.17 9.26 0.44
CA HIS A 13 -8.01 9.76 -0.29
C HIS A 13 -7.53 8.76 -1.35
N PRO A 14 -8.25 8.64 -2.48
CA PRO A 14 -7.90 7.68 -3.53
C PRO A 14 -6.49 7.90 -4.08
N ILE A 15 -5.98 9.14 -4.05
CA ILE A 15 -4.61 9.47 -4.45
C ILE A 15 -3.55 8.72 -3.62
N LEU A 16 -3.80 8.48 -2.33
CA LEU A 16 -2.90 7.71 -1.48
C LEU A 16 -2.88 6.25 -1.95
N ALA A 17 -4.00 5.68 -2.37
CA ALA A 17 -4.03 4.34 -2.95
C ALA A 17 -3.13 4.24 -4.19
N TYR A 18 -3.24 5.22 -5.10
CA TYR A 18 -2.44 5.25 -6.32
C TYR A 18 -0.94 5.41 -6.02
N LEU A 19 -0.58 6.32 -5.12
CA LEU A 19 0.82 6.55 -4.75
C LEU A 19 1.44 5.36 -4.02
N THR A 20 0.68 4.68 -3.17
CA THR A 20 1.22 3.64 -2.29
C THR A 20 1.26 2.27 -2.95
N PHE A 21 0.38 1.99 -3.92
CA PHE A 21 0.29 0.68 -4.58
C PHE A 21 0.55 0.76 -6.08
N VAL A 22 -0.18 1.62 -6.79
CA VAL A 22 -0.16 1.64 -8.26
C VAL A 22 1.18 2.16 -8.79
N MET A 23 1.68 3.26 -8.24
CA MET A 23 2.97 3.85 -8.61
C MET A 23 4.14 2.87 -8.40
N PRO A 24 4.36 2.30 -7.19
CA PRO A 24 5.46 1.35 -7.00
C PRO A 24 5.31 0.09 -7.86
N MET A 25 4.08 -0.39 -8.11
CA MET A 25 3.87 -1.52 -9.02
C MET A 25 4.30 -1.19 -10.46
N LEU A 26 3.96 0.00 -10.96
CA LEU A 26 4.41 0.48 -12.28
C LEU A 26 5.93 0.66 -12.32
N LEU A 27 6.54 1.23 -11.27
CA LEU A 27 7.99 1.40 -11.18
C LEU A 27 8.72 0.06 -11.14
N LEU A 28 8.16 -0.96 -10.47
CA LEU A 28 8.72 -2.30 -10.45
C LEU A 28 8.69 -2.93 -11.85
N LEU A 29 7.54 -2.82 -12.54
CA LEU A 29 7.36 -3.35 -13.88
C LEU A 29 8.30 -2.68 -14.88
N LEU A 30 8.39 -1.34 -14.85
CA LEU A 30 9.33 -0.57 -15.65
C LEU A 30 10.78 -0.94 -15.30
N GLY A 31 11.09 -1.06 -14.01
CA GLY A 31 12.42 -1.45 -13.56
C GLY A 31 12.85 -2.82 -14.11
N ILE A 32 11.93 -3.78 -14.16
CA ILE A 32 12.19 -5.11 -14.75
C ILE A 32 12.40 -4.99 -16.27
N VAL A 33 11.51 -4.28 -16.98
CA VAL A 33 11.58 -4.13 -18.45
C VAL A 33 12.86 -3.42 -18.90
N PHE A 34 13.27 -2.38 -18.18
CA PHE A 34 14.45 -1.58 -18.52
C PHE A 34 15.75 -2.06 -17.87
N SER A 35 15.76 -3.26 -17.26
CA SER A 35 16.92 -3.81 -16.55
C SER A 35 17.52 -2.82 -15.54
N ALA A 36 16.66 -2.17 -14.76
CA ALA A 36 17.08 -1.23 -13.73
C ALA A 36 17.93 -1.90 -12.65
N ASN A 37 18.70 -1.08 -11.93
CA ASN A 37 19.59 -1.55 -10.89
C ASN A 37 18.82 -2.37 -9.83
N VAL A 38 19.38 -3.51 -9.44
CA VAL A 38 18.85 -4.41 -8.40
C VAL A 38 18.53 -3.65 -7.11
N VAL A 39 19.36 -2.66 -6.73
CA VAL A 39 19.10 -1.84 -5.54
C VAL A 39 17.76 -1.09 -5.64
N MET A 40 17.45 -0.52 -6.81
CA MET A 40 16.18 0.16 -7.05
C MET A 40 15.00 -0.82 -6.96
N LEU A 41 15.13 -2.01 -7.55
CA LEU A 41 14.08 -3.04 -7.49
C LEU A 41 13.79 -3.47 -6.05
N ILE A 42 14.82 -3.65 -5.23
CA ILE A 42 14.69 -3.99 -3.81
C ILE A 42 13.95 -2.87 -3.05
N ILE A 43 14.30 -1.61 -3.28
CA ILE A 43 13.65 -0.47 -2.63
C ILE A 43 12.16 -0.41 -2.97
N VAL A 44 11.82 -0.58 -4.25
CA VAL A 44 10.43 -0.55 -4.71
C VAL A 44 9.64 -1.77 -4.17
N ALA A 45 10.25 -2.94 -4.11
CA ALA A 45 9.63 -4.13 -3.51
C ALA A 45 9.43 -3.96 -1.99
N ALA A 46 10.41 -3.40 -1.28
CA ALA A 46 10.30 -3.10 0.14
C ALA A 46 9.19 -2.08 0.42
N TRP A 47 9.03 -1.07 -0.44
CA TRP A 47 7.93 -0.12 -0.35
C TRP A 47 6.57 -0.83 -0.44
N LEU A 48 6.36 -1.71 -1.42
CA LEU A 48 5.15 -2.53 -1.50
C LEU A 48 4.95 -3.38 -0.24
N GLY A 49 6.01 -3.99 0.28
CA GLY A 49 5.97 -4.77 1.52
C GLY A 49 5.49 -3.94 2.72
N VAL A 50 6.05 -2.74 2.91
CA VAL A 50 5.64 -1.83 3.99
C VAL A 50 4.19 -1.39 3.82
N ALA A 51 3.77 -1.08 2.59
CA ALA A 51 2.40 -0.69 2.31
C ALA A 51 1.39 -1.79 2.69
N LEU A 52 1.70 -3.05 2.35
CA LEU A 52 0.90 -4.20 2.75
C LEU A 52 0.91 -4.38 4.28
N VAL A 53 2.06 -4.29 4.91
CA VAL A 53 2.17 -4.40 6.38
C VAL A 53 1.28 -3.35 7.06
N ILE A 54 1.26 -2.10 6.59
CA ILE A 54 0.43 -1.04 7.16
C ILE A 54 -1.07 -1.33 6.98
N LEU A 55 -1.50 -1.82 5.80
CA LEU A 55 -2.92 -2.10 5.56
C LEU A 55 -3.44 -3.34 6.27
N PHE A 56 -2.60 -4.36 6.40
CA PHE A 56 -2.96 -5.64 7.00
C PHE A 56 -2.57 -5.73 8.49
N LEU A 57 -1.84 -4.75 9.02
CA LEU A 57 -1.71 -4.60 10.46
C LEU A 57 -3.11 -4.37 11.01
N PRO A 58 -3.61 -5.22 11.93
CA PRO A 58 -4.77 -4.89 12.71
C PRO A 58 -4.38 -3.68 13.56
N VAL A 59 -4.66 -2.48 13.05
CA VAL A 59 -4.68 -1.28 13.87
C VAL A 59 -5.76 -1.59 14.89
N SER A 60 -5.36 -1.91 16.12
CA SER A 60 -6.29 -2.06 17.23
C SER A 60 -7.19 -0.83 17.19
N SER A 61 -8.43 -1.06 16.76
CA SER A 61 -9.47 -0.05 16.66
C SER A 61 -9.80 0.33 18.10
N ASP A 62 -8.99 1.22 18.67
CA ASP A 62 -9.34 1.91 19.89
C ASP A 62 -10.38 2.96 19.49
N ASN A 63 -11.58 2.47 19.20
CA ASN A 63 -12.75 3.27 18.86
C ASN A 63 -13.98 2.63 19.49
N GLY A 64 -14.26 3.07 20.72
CA GLY A 64 -15.42 2.70 21.56
C GLY A 64 -14.94 2.09 22.88
N SER A 65 -15.19 2.65 24.05
CA SER A 65 -16.43 3.27 24.50
C SER A 65 -16.20 4.05 25.80
N SER A 66 -16.82 5.22 25.85
CA SER A 66 -17.13 6.06 27.01
C SER A 66 -17.18 5.38 28.38
N SER A 67 -16.46 5.98 29.34
CA SER A 67 -16.94 6.29 30.70
C SER A 67 -16.15 7.47 31.25
#